data_AF-A0A9X2GPW0-F1
#
_entry.id   AF-A0A9X2GPW0-F1
#
_cell.length_a   1.000
_cell.length_b   1.000
_cell.length_c   1.000
_cell.angle_alpha   90.00
_cell.angle_beta   90.00
_cell.angle_gamma   90.00
#
_symmetry.space_group_name_H-M   'P 1'
#
loop_
_entity.id
_entity.type
_entity.pdbx_description
1 polymer ?
#
loop_
_entity_poly.entity_id
_entity_poly.type
_entity_poly.pdbx_seq_one_letter_code
_entity_poly.pdbx_strand_id
1 'polypeptide(L)' 'MSAAPGTVPALRERVDERRRELGLAWWQVASQAGLSASALDRMSFGVANLTTRRVLEEWLRRHPAPVPAPTPDH' A
#
# COMPACT_ATOMS: atom_id res chain seq x y z
N MET A 1 -16.46 -6.62 -2.06
CA MET A 1 -16.44 -5.92 -3.37
C MET A 1 -15.09 -5.27 -3.50
N SER A 2 -14.17 -5.83 -4.29
CA SER A 2 -12.85 -5.23 -4.51
C SER A 2 -13.01 -3.95 -5.35
N ALA A 3 -12.28 -2.90 -4.97
CA ALA A 3 -12.34 -1.63 -5.68
C ALA A 3 -11.78 -1.74 -7.10
N ALA A 4 -12.29 -0.95 -8.04
CA ALA A 4 -11.81 -0.97 -9.42
C ALA A 4 -10.29 -0.67 -9.47
N PRO A 5 -9.51 -1.40 -10.30
CA PRO A 5 -8.07 -1.21 -10.39
C PRO A 5 -7.74 0.23 -10.81
N GLY A 6 -6.79 0.86 -10.11
CA GLY A 6 -6.39 2.25 -10.36
C GLY A 6 -7.16 3.32 -9.57
N THR A 7 -8.10 2.93 -8.71
CA THR A 7 -8.79 3.84 -7.77
C THR A 7 -7.99 4.03 -6.47
N VAL A 8 -8.24 5.13 -5.75
CA VAL A 8 -7.60 5.39 -4.45
C VAL A 8 -7.92 4.30 -3.41
N PRO A 9 -9.17 3.79 -3.30
CA PRO A 9 -9.47 2.66 -2.44
C PRO A 9 -8.67 1.40 -2.79
N ALA A 10 -8.53 1.06 -4.08
CA ALA A 10 -7.73 -0.10 -4.50
C ALA A 10 -6.24 0.06 -4.16
N LEU A 11 -5.68 1.27 -4.31
CA LEU A 11 -4.32 1.54 -3.88
C LEU A 11 -4.17 1.40 -2.36
N ARG A 12 -5.12 1.92 -1.59
CA ARG A 12 -5.11 1.82 -0.12
C ARG A 12 -5.19 0.38 0.35
N GLU A 13 -6.04 -0.44 -0.28
CA GLU A 13 -6.20 -1.86 0.02
C GLU A 13 -4.88 -2.62 -0.18
N ARG A 14 -4.22 -2.44 -1.33
CA ARG A 14 -2.89 -3.04 -1.61
C ARG A 14 -1.82 -2.62 -0.61
N VAL A 15 -1.81 -1.33 -0.23
CA VAL A 15 -0.89 -0.84 0.80
C VAL A 15 -1.21 -1.44 2.17
N ASP A 16 -2.49 -1.59 2.51
CA ASP A 16 -2.91 -2.18 3.79
C ASP A 16 -2.55 -3.66 3.90
N GLU A 17 -2.79 -4.43 2.85
CA GLU A 17 -2.36 -5.84 2.75
C GLU A 17 -0.86 -5.93 2.97
N ARG A 18 -0.09 -5.16 2.19
CA ARG A 18 1.37 -5.22 2.27
C ARG A 18 1.92 -4.75 3.62
N ARG A 19 1.32 -3.70 4.19
CA ARG A 19 1.61 -3.22 5.54
C ARG A 19 1.42 -4.32 6.58
N ARG A 20 0.31 -5.07 6.50
CA ARG A 20 -0.01 -6.15 7.44
C ARG A 20 0.98 -7.30 7.33
N GLU A 21 1.35 -7.70 6.12
CA GLU A 21 2.37 -8.72 5.87
C GLU A 21 3.73 -8.36 6.48
N LEU A 22 4.09 -7.07 6.43
CA LEU A 22 5.33 -6.55 7.01
C LEU A 22 5.22 -6.25 8.52
N GLY A 23 4.05 -6.45 9.13
CA GLY A 23 3.81 -6.14 10.55
C GLY A 23 3.89 -4.64 10.88
N LEU A 24 3.68 -3.76 9.90
CA LEU A 24 3.83 -2.31 10.07
C LEU A 24 2.53 -1.63 10.52
N ALA A 25 2.66 -0.58 11.32
CA ALA A 25 1.59 0.38 11.58
C ALA A 25 1.51 1.44 10.47
N TRP A 26 0.36 2.08 10.31
CA TRP A 26 0.16 3.11 9.27
C TRP A 26 1.13 4.29 9.40
N TRP A 27 1.48 4.71 10.62
CA TRP A 27 2.46 5.78 10.84
C TRP A 27 3.87 5.39 10.36
N GLN A 28 4.23 4.11 10.43
CA GLN A 28 5.52 3.62 9.91
C GLN A 28 5.54 3.65 8.39
N VAL A 29 4.44 3.25 7.74
CA VAL A 29 4.28 3.39 6.28
C VAL A 29 4.40 4.85 5.86
N ALA A 30 3.76 5.78 6.60
CA ALA A 30 3.87 7.21 6.35
C ALA A 30 5.32 7.68 6.41
N SER A 31 6.03 7.31 7.48
CA SER A 31 7.44 7.64 7.68
C SER A 31 8.35 7.11 6.55
N GLN A 32 8.21 5.83 6.20
CA GLN A 32 8.99 5.22 5.12
C GLN A 32 8.68 5.80 3.74
N ALA A 33 7.43 6.17 3.50
CA ALA A 33 6.98 6.77 2.26
C ALA A 33 7.29 8.28 2.19
N GLY A 34 7.68 8.93 3.30
CA GLY A 34 7.84 10.38 3.36
C GLY A 34 6.51 11.14 3.27
N LEU A 35 5.44 10.57 3.81
CA LEU A 35 4.09 11.14 3.83
C LEU A 35 3.69 11.56 5.24
N SER A 36 2.83 12.58 5.35
CA SER A 36 2.18 12.93 6.60
C SER A 36 1.03 11.96 6.92
N ALA A 37 0.74 11.78 8.21
CA ALA A 37 -0.39 10.95 8.65
C ALA A 37 -1.73 11.43 8.06
N SER A 38 -1.93 12.74 7.92
CA SER A 38 -3.12 13.33 7.30
C SER A 38 -3.26 12.99 5.81
N ALA A 39 -2.17 12.76 5.08
CA ALA A 39 -2.24 12.33 3.68
C ALA A 39 -2.77 10.89 3.56
N LEU A 40 -2.36 10.01 4.47
CA LEU A 40 -2.88 8.65 4.54
C LEU A 40 -4.33 8.63 5.03
N ASP A 41 -4.70 9.47 5.99
CA ASP A 41 -6.06 9.53 6.49
C ASP A 41 -7.08 9.91 5.40
N ARG A 42 -6.73 10.86 4.52
CA ARG A 42 -7.58 11.23 3.37
C ARG A 42 -7.89 10.07 2.43
N MET A 43 -6.99 9.09 2.32
CA MET A 43 -7.24 7.91 1.50
C MET A 43 -8.35 7.02 2.05
N SER A 44 -8.65 7.10 3.36
CA SER A 44 -9.80 6.42 3.97
C SER A 44 -11.12 6.91 3.36
N PHE A 45 -11.14 8.17 2.93
CA PHE A 45 -12.27 8.82 2.25
C PHE A 45 -12.20 8.69 0.72
N GLY A 46 -11.26 7.87 0.20
CA GLY A 46 -11.07 7.69 -1.24
C GLY A 46 -10.38 8.86 -1.95
N VAL A 47 -9.75 9.78 -1.21
CA VAL A 47 -9.10 10.97 -1.76
C VAL A 47 -7.58 10.87 -1.62
N ALA A 48 -6.86 11.03 -2.74
CA ALA A 48 -5.40 11.15 -2.76
C ALA A 48 -4.97 12.06 -3.92
N ASN A 49 -4.01 12.95 -3.66
CA ASN A 49 -3.37 13.70 -4.74
C ASN A 49 -2.39 12.80 -5.53
N LEU A 50 -1.99 13.27 -6.72
CA LEU A 50 -1.10 12.52 -7.61
C LEU A 50 0.24 12.13 -6.95
N THR A 51 0.80 13.03 -6.14
CA THR A 51 2.05 12.80 -5.41
C THR A 51 1.92 11.66 -4.41
N THR A 52 0.86 11.67 -3.60
CA THR A 52 0.57 10.62 -2.60
C THR A 52 0.42 9.26 -3.29
N ARG A 53 -0.29 9.23 -4.43
CA ARG A 53 -0.46 8.01 -5.23
C ARG A 53 0.90 7.48 -5.70
N ARG A 54 1.71 8.30 -6.37
CA ARG A 54 3.02 7.92 -6.90
C ARG A 54 3.96 7.43 -5.81
N VAL A 55 3.99 8.11 -4.67
CA VAL A 55 4.85 7.76 -3.54
C VAL A 55 4.48 6.40 -2.95
N LEU A 56 3.18 6.10 -2.82
CA LEU A 56 2.72 4.81 -2.32
C LEU A 56 2.90 3.68 -3.34
N GLU A 57 2.71 3.95 -4.63
CA GLU A 57 3.02 2.99 -5.69
C GLU A 57 4.51 2.64 -5.71
N GLU A 58 5.39 3.63 -5.50
CA GLU A 58 6.82 3.42 -5.36
C GLU A 58 7.18 2.68 -4.06
N TRP A 59 6.49 2.96 -2.96
CA TRP A 59 6.67 2.22 -1.71
C TRP A 59 6.31 0.73 -1.90
N LEU A 60 5.21 0.43 -2.58
CA LEU A 60 4.81 -0.95 -2.93
C LEU A 60 5.87 -1.64 -3.81
N ARG A 61 6.45 -0.92 -4.77
CA ARG A 61 7.52 -1.45 -5.64
C ARG A 61 8.77 -1.84 -4.85
N ARG A 62 9.14 -1.04 -3.83
CA ARG A 62 10.28 -1.31 -2.94
C ARG A 62 10.02 -2.47 -1.97
N HIS A 63 8.76 -2.82 -1.74
CA HIS A 63 8.35 -3.94 -0.89
C HIS A 63 7.53 -4.94 -1.70
N PRO A 64 8.13 -5.68 -2.65
CA PRO A 64 7.40 -6.66 -3.45
C PRO A 64 6.84 -7.77 -2.56
N ALA A 65 5.62 -8.23 -2.84
CA ALA A 65 5.05 -9.38 -2.15
C ALA A 65 6.03 -10.57 -2.21
N PRO A 66 6.15 -11.39 -1.15
CA PRO A 66 6.98 -12.58 -1.21
C PRO A 66 6.47 -13.45 -2.36
N VAL A 67 7.38 -13.85 -3.26
CA VAL A 67 7.06 -14.84 -4.27
C VAL A 67 6.68 -16.11 -3.52
N PRO A 68 5.47 -16.69 -3.73
CA PRO A 68 5.15 -17.97 -3.11
C PRO A 68 6.24 -18.96 -3.52
N ALA A 69 6.84 -19.64 -2.55
CA ALA A 69 7.87 -20.63 -2.82
C ALA A 69 7.32 -21.63 -3.87
N PRO A 70 8.12 -22.03 -4.87
CA PRO A 70 7.68 -23.07 -5.80
C PRO A 70 7.29 -24.29 -4.97
N THR A 71 6.04 -24.72 -5.11
CA THR A 71 5.55 -25.93 -4.46
C THR A 71 6.50 -27.07 -4.84
N PRO A 72 7.11 -27.79 -3.88
CA PRO A 72 7.94 -28.92 -4.25
C PRO A 72 7.04 -29.96 -4.93
N ASP A 73 7.32 -30.24 -6.21
CA ASP A 73 6.79 -31.43 -6.88
C ASP A 73 7.22 -32.65 -6.05
N HIS A 74 6.24 -33.34 -5.46
CA HIS A 74 6.40 -34.62 -4.78
C HIS A 74 5.99 -35.76 -5.70
#